data_AF-A0A925HW97-F1
#
_entry.id   AF-A0A925HW97-F1
#
_cell.length_a   1.000
_cell.length_b   1.000
_cell.length_c   1.000
_cell.angle_alpha   90.00
_cell.angle_beta   90.00
_cell.angle_gamma   90.00
#
_symmetry.space_group_name_H-M   'P 1'
#
loop_
_entity.id
_entity.type
_entity.pdbx_description
1 polymer ?
#
loop_
_entity_poly.entity_id
_entity_poly.type
_entity_poly.pdbx_seq_one_letter_code
_entity_poly.pdbx_strand_id
1 'polypeptide(L)'
;MKKIYSLFVVLLILSVNTFSQGIYQFWSTTPLGGDNYQGVIYKTRFDGTGQTVVAGPEMQAPGRYPSEITGVVFENKIYYAIASAGIDNDGAIMEFDPLTNKSVKVADFAAIGGIQPTGNMVVLNNKLYGATNKGGATSGGTLYEFTPFNRGLTKKHDFLNASGELPKGNIAVFNGKLYGTCNIGGTNGGGLVYEFDPANSVYTIKQEL
;
A
#
# COMPACT_ATOMS: atom_id res chain seq x y z
N MET A 1 -30.47 38.40 -64.91
CA MET A 1 -29.15 37.85 -64.54
C MET A 1 -28.98 37.99 -63.03
N LYS A 2 -29.09 36.89 -62.27
CA LYS A 2 -29.01 36.89 -60.80
C LYS A 2 -27.54 36.81 -60.37
N LYS A 3 -27.07 37.74 -59.52
CA LYS A 3 -25.72 37.69 -58.93
C LYS A 3 -25.74 36.71 -57.75
N ILE A 4 -24.93 35.65 -57.83
CA ILE A 4 -24.70 34.70 -56.75
C ILE A 4 -23.53 35.24 -55.92
N TYR A 5 -23.78 35.53 -54.64
CA TYR A 5 -22.75 35.85 -53.67
C TYR A 5 -22.30 34.56 -52.99
N SER A 6 -21.10 34.07 -53.29
CA SER A 6 -20.52 32.93 -52.58
C SER A 6 -19.94 33.39 -51.24
N LEU A 7 -20.56 32.94 -50.15
CA LEU A 7 -20.11 33.17 -48.78
C LEU A 7 -19.01 32.14 -48.45
N PHE A 8 -17.75 32.55 -48.38
CA PHE A 8 -16.66 31.71 -47.86
C PHE A 8 -16.67 31.76 -46.33
N VAL A 9 -17.04 30.67 -45.68
CA VAL A 9 -16.89 30.50 -44.23
C VAL A 9 -15.52 29.87 -43.98
N VAL A 10 -14.57 30.65 -43.45
CA VAL A 10 -13.28 30.13 -42.97
C VAL A 10 -13.50 29.63 -41.54
N LEU A 11 -13.52 28.31 -41.37
CA LEU A 11 -13.58 27.67 -40.06
C LEU A 11 -12.17 27.65 -39.46
N LEU A 12 -11.87 28.57 -38.56
CA LEU A 12 -10.61 28.58 -37.80
C LEU A 12 -10.72 27.55 -36.66
N ILE A 13 -10.16 26.35 -36.86
CA ILE A 13 -10.06 25.35 -35.79
C ILE A 13 -8.91 25.81 -34.86
N LEU A 14 -9.26 26.49 -33.77
CA LEU A 14 -8.36 26.65 -32.63
C LEU A 14 -8.18 25.27 -31.98
N SER A 15 -7.07 24.60 -32.29
CA SER A 15 -6.64 23.44 -31.52
C SER A 15 -6.24 23.93 -30.13
N VAL A 16 -7.17 23.83 -29.17
CA VAL A 16 -6.81 23.90 -27.76
C VAL A 16 -5.98 22.63 -27.52
N ASN A 17 -4.68 22.79 -27.34
CA ASN A 17 -3.88 21.74 -26.73
C ASN A 17 -4.41 21.58 -25.30
N THR A 18 -5.38 20.70 -25.10
CA THR A 18 -5.64 20.17 -23.78
C THR A 18 -4.43 19.30 -23.47
N PHE A 19 -3.44 19.87 -22.80
CA PHE A 19 -2.54 19.05 -22.01
C PHE A 19 -3.46 18.24 -21.10
N SER A 20 -3.54 16.93 -21.35
CA SER A 20 -4.06 16.01 -20.35
C SER A 20 -3.33 16.35 -19.07
N GLN A 21 -4.04 16.90 -18.07
CA GLN A 21 -3.48 17.09 -16.74
C GLN A 21 -3.34 15.69 -16.14
N GLY A 22 -2.34 14.95 -16.59
CA GLY A 22 -1.81 13.84 -15.83
C GLY A 22 -1.47 14.41 -14.45
N ILE A 23 -2.03 13.82 -13.41
CA ILE A 23 -1.65 14.18 -12.04
C ILE A 23 -0.21 13.70 -11.87
N TYR A 24 0.77 14.56 -12.16
CA TYR A 24 2.20 14.26 -11.98
C TYR A 24 2.63 14.53 -10.53
N GLN A 25 1.88 13.95 -9.58
CA GLN A 25 2.13 14.09 -8.15
C GLN A 25 2.39 12.71 -7.56
N PHE A 26 3.54 12.53 -6.93
CA PHE A 26 3.82 11.40 -6.07
C PHE A 26 3.17 11.64 -4.71
N TRP A 27 2.52 10.61 -4.18
CA TRP A 27 1.92 10.63 -2.86
C TRP A 27 2.65 9.64 -1.98
N SER A 28 2.93 10.03 -0.75
CA SER A 28 3.64 9.18 0.19
C SER A 28 3.27 9.57 1.63
N THR A 29 3.69 8.75 2.57
CA THR A 29 3.50 8.93 4.01
C THR A 29 4.84 9.23 4.67
N THR A 30 4.85 10.01 5.73
CA THR A 30 6.03 10.12 6.61
C THR A 30 5.83 9.29 7.87
N PRO A 31 6.88 8.61 8.37
CA PRO A 31 6.78 7.84 9.61
C PRO A 31 6.69 8.72 10.87
N LEU A 32 7.10 9.99 10.76
CA LEU A 32 7.08 11.01 11.81
C LEU A 32 6.72 12.38 11.20
N GLY A 33 6.14 13.28 12.00
CA GLY A 33 5.61 14.59 11.55
C GLY A 33 4.11 14.74 11.82
N GLY A 34 3.53 15.91 11.57
CA GLY A 34 2.13 16.22 11.89
C GLY A 34 1.84 16.32 13.39
N ASP A 35 0.57 16.51 13.76
CA ASP A 35 0.17 16.58 15.17
C ASP A 35 0.46 15.25 15.89
N ASN A 36 1.03 15.32 17.10
CA ASN A 36 1.37 14.17 17.93
C ASN A 36 2.33 13.13 17.28
N TYR A 37 3.13 13.51 16.28
CA TYR A 37 4.04 12.61 15.55
C TYR A 37 3.34 11.45 14.83
N GLN A 38 2.09 11.66 14.41
CA GLN A 38 1.27 10.63 13.76
C GLN A 38 1.62 10.41 12.29
N GLY A 39 2.64 11.10 11.76
CA GLY A 39 2.97 11.09 10.34
C GLY A 39 1.95 11.85 9.51
N VAL A 40 2.34 12.20 8.29
CA VAL A 40 1.47 12.91 7.35
C VAL A 40 1.43 12.22 6.01
N ILE A 41 0.31 12.37 5.31
CA ILE A 41 0.24 12.13 3.88
C ILE A 41 0.70 13.42 3.19
N TYR A 42 1.75 13.30 2.39
CA TYR A 42 2.24 14.40 1.58
C TYR A 42 2.16 14.05 0.10
N LYS A 43 2.02 15.09 -0.70
CA LYS A 43 2.23 15.02 -2.15
C LYS A 43 3.49 15.79 -2.52
N THR A 44 4.17 15.35 -3.55
CA THR A 44 5.28 16.08 -4.18
C THR A 44 5.17 15.95 -5.69
N ARG A 45 5.71 16.91 -6.44
CA ARG A 45 5.75 16.82 -7.90
C ARG A 45 6.80 15.79 -8.34
N PHE A 46 6.70 15.33 -9.57
CA PHE A 46 7.65 14.37 -10.15
C PHE A 46 9.11 14.87 -10.19
N ASP A 47 9.31 16.19 -10.20
CA ASP A 47 10.60 16.86 -10.15
C ASP A 47 11.14 17.06 -8.72
N GLY A 48 10.44 16.52 -7.71
CA GLY A 48 10.78 16.66 -6.29
C GLY A 48 10.41 18.00 -5.66
N THR A 49 9.84 18.94 -6.42
CA THR A 49 9.43 20.25 -5.92
C THR A 49 7.97 20.25 -5.45
N GLY A 50 7.55 21.31 -4.73
CA GLY A 50 6.14 21.50 -4.37
C GLY A 50 5.61 20.46 -3.39
N GLN A 51 6.46 19.99 -2.47
CA GLN A 51 6.03 19.12 -1.39
C GLN A 51 5.01 19.86 -0.52
N THR A 52 3.83 19.28 -0.34
CA THR A 52 2.78 19.82 0.53
C THR A 52 2.17 18.71 1.37
N VAL A 53 1.98 18.98 2.66
CA VAL A 53 1.14 18.16 3.53
C VAL A 53 -0.30 18.30 3.06
N VAL A 54 -0.95 17.18 2.76
CA VAL A 54 -2.33 17.17 2.27
C VAL A 54 -3.31 16.83 3.38
N ALA A 55 -2.90 15.91 4.25
CA ALA A 55 -3.64 15.55 5.46
C ALA A 55 -2.67 14.94 6.49
N GLY A 56 -2.88 15.24 7.77
CA GLY A 56 -2.57 14.28 8.83
C GLY A 56 -3.75 13.30 8.95
N PRO A 57 -3.57 12.10 9.53
CA PRO A 57 -4.71 11.28 9.91
C PRO A 57 -5.52 12.02 10.99
N GLU A 58 -6.47 12.87 10.59
CA GLU A 58 -7.54 13.36 11.48
C GLU A 58 -8.48 12.19 11.76
N MET A 59 -8.05 11.30 12.64
CA MET A 59 -8.82 10.15 13.08
C MET A 59 -9.24 10.38 14.52
N GLN A 60 -10.55 10.41 14.77
CA GLN A 60 -11.15 10.25 16.11
C GLN A 60 -10.82 8.88 16.77
N ALA A 61 -9.94 8.07 16.16
CA ALA A 61 -9.36 6.88 16.74
C ALA A 61 -7.82 7.04 16.71
N PRO A 62 -7.12 6.95 17.86
CA PRO A 62 -5.70 7.29 17.95
C PRO A 62 -4.83 6.34 17.13
N GLY A 63 -4.13 6.87 16.12
CA GLY A 63 -3.10 6.17 15.35
C GLY A 63 -1.73 6.78 15.64
N ARG A 64 -0.93 6.14 16.49
CA ARG A 64 0.44 6.55 16.84
C ARG A 64 1.43 5.72 16.01
N TYR A 65 2.21 6.34 15.13
CA TYR A 65 3.26 5.72 14.31
C TYR A 65 2.78 4.99 13.03
N PRO A 66 2.73 5.65 11.87
CA PRO A 66 2.84 4.97 10.58
C PRO A 66 4.30 4.51 10.43
N SER A 67 4.71 3.47 11.15
CA SER A 67 6.06 2.93 11.05
C SER A 67 6.32 2.45 9.63
N GLU A 68 7.17 3.14 8.86
CA GLU A 68 7.78 2.70 7.59
C GLU A 68 6.85 2.34 6.41
N ILE A 69 5.53 2.44 6.56
CA ILE A 69 4.60 1.88 5.58
C ILE A 69 4.46 2.79 4.37
N THR A 70 5.07 2.36 3.26
CA THR A 70 4.82 2.90 1.93
C THR A 70 3.46 2.40 1.47
N GLY A 71 2.48 3.31 1.41
CA GLY A 71 1.18 3.01 0.82
C GLY A 71 1.31 2.62 -0.65
N VAL A 72 0.37 1.82 -1.15
CA VAL A 72 0.30 1.41 -2.55
C VAL A 72 -0.86 2.10 -3.24
N VAL A 73 -0.60 2.61 -4.44
CA VAL A 73 -1.64 3.22 -5.28
C VAL A 73 -2.34 2.10 -6.06
N PHE A 74 -3.67 2.06 -5.95
CA PHE A 74 -4.51 1.14 -6.71
C PHE A 74 -5.84 1.83 -7.05
N GLU A 75 -6.25 1.80 -8.32
CA GLU A 75 -7.50 2.41 -8.82
C GLU A 75 -7.75 3.84 -8.30
N ASN A 76 -6.73 4.70 -8.39
CA ASN A 76 -6.75 6.11 -7.95
C ASN A 76 -6.95 6.32 -6.44
N LYS A 77 -6.87 5.26 -5.63
CA LYS A 77 -6.83 5.33 -4.17
C LYS A 77 -5.44 4.96 -3.67
N ILE A 78 -5.15 5.36 -2.44
CA ILE A 78 -3.93 4.95 -1.74
C ILE A 78 -4.33 4.01 -0.61
N TYR A 79 -3.79 2.80 -0.62
CA TYR A 79 -3.96 1.84 0.46
C TYR A 79 -2.70 1.79 1.29
N TYR A 80 -2.84 1.86 2.61
CA TYR A 80 -1.71 1.82 3.52
C TYR A 80 -2.11 1.12 4.80
N ALA A 81 -1.18 0.35 5.36
CA ALA A 81 -1.36 -0.24 6.67
C ALA A 81 -0.91 0.75 7.76
N ILE A 82 -1.49 0.64 8.95
CA ILE A 82 -1.05 1.37 10.15
C ILE A 82 -0.94 0.36 11.29
N ALA A 83 0.22 0.29 11.94
CA ALA A 83 0.48 -0.68 12.99
C ALA A 83 -0.30 -0.43 14.29
N SER A 84 -0.61 0.83 14.60
CA SER A 84 -1.26 1.23 15.85
C SER A 84 -2.76 1.49 15.71
N ALA A 85 -3.37 1.05 14.61
CA ALA A 85 -4.81 1.20 14.38
C ALA A 85 -5.53 -0.11 14.70
N GLY A 86 -6.83 -0.19 14.46
CA GLY A 86 -7.60 -1.42 14.63
C GLY A 86 -7.93 -1.77 16.08
N ILE A 87 -8.44 -2.97 16.31
CA ILE A 87 -8.74 -3.48 17.66
C ILE A 87 -7.42 -3.72 18.40
N ASP A 88 -7.34 -3.32 19.66
CA ASP A 88 -6.19 -3.50 20.56
C ASP A 88 -4.82 -2.99 20.04
N ASN A 89 -4.82 -2.14 19.00
CA ASN A 89 -3.63 -1.70 18.26
C ASN A 89 -2.91 -2.81 17.48
N ASP A 90 -3.65 -3.81 16.99
CA ASP A 90 -3.13 -4.87 16.13
C ASP A 90 -2.80 -4.36 14.71
N GLY A 91 -3.41 -3.26 14.32
CA GLY A 91 -3.21 -2.58 13.06
C GLY A 91 -4.44 -2.64 12.16
N ALA A 92 -4.46 -1.77 11.17
CA ALA A 92 -5.54 -1.72 10.18
C ALA A 92 -5.01 -1.39 8.77
N ILE A 93 -5.81 -1.72 7.75
CA ILE A 93 -5.64 -1.18 6.40
C ILE A 93 -6.56 0.04 6.26
N MET A 94 -5.98 1.12 5.78
CA MET A 94 -6.64 2.38 5.48
C MET A 94 -6.68 2.59 3.97
N GLU A 95 -7.77 3.15 3.49
CA GLU A 95 -7.90 3.71 2.14
C GLU A 95 -7.95 5.22 2.24
N PHE A 96 -7.10 5.90 1.49
CA PHE A 96 -7.14 7.34 1.30
C PHE A 96 -7.60 7.67 -0.12
N ASP A 97 -8.55 8.58 -0.21
CA ASP A 97 -9.05 9.15 -1.46
C ASP A 97 -8.44 10.53 -1.70
N PRO A 98 -7.49 10.67 -2.66
CA PRO A 98 -6.85 11.95 -2.96
C PRO A 98 -7.82 13.00 -3.52
N LEU A 99 -8.99 12.60 -4.04
CA LEU A 99 -9.97 13.54 -4.59
C LEU A 99 -10.76 14.24 -3.49
N THR A 100 -11.03 13.53 -2.40
CA THR A 100 -11.83 14.04 -1.28
C THR A 100 -10.99 14.36 -0.04
N ASN A 101 -9.70 14.02 -0.05
CA ASN A 101 -8.77 14.09 1.08
C ASN A 101 -9.29 13.35 2.33
N LYS A 102 -10.00 12.24 2.13
CA LYS A 102 -10.58 11.45 3.21
C LYS A 102 -9.89 10.10 3.32
N SER A 103 -9.61 9.69 4.55
CA SER A 103 -9.20 8.33 4.89
C SER A 103 -10.32 7.56 5.56
N VAL A 104 -10.46 6.28 5.23
CA VAL A 104 -11.39 5.35 5.87
C VAL A 104 -10.69 4.05 6.23
N LYS A 105 -11.05 3.44 7.36
CA LYS A 105 -10.58 2.09 7.72
C LYS A 105 -11.34 1.08 6.86
N VAL A 106 -10.61 0.17 6.23
CA VAL A 106 -11.16 -0.78 5.25
C VAL A 106 -10.89 -2.24 5.59
N ALA A 107 -9.96 -2.51 6.51
CA ALA A 107 -9.77 -3.82 7.13
C ALA A 107 -9.10 -3.68 8.50
N ASP A 108 -9.23 -4.72 9.32
CA ASP A 108 -8.64 -4.82 10.66
C ASP A 108 -7.79 -6.10 10.74
N PHE A 109 -6.53 -6.01 11.14
CA PHE A 109 -5.64 -7.19 11.12
C PHE A 109 -6.01 -8.23 12.18
N ALA A 110 -6.75 -7.83 13.23
CA ALA A 110 -7.33 -8.76 14.20
C ALA A 110 -8.20 -9.85 13.53
N ALA A 111 -8.84 -9.53 12.38
CA ALA A 111 -9.67 -10.48 11.63
C ALA A 111 -8.88 -11.70 11.09
N ILE A 112 -7.57 -11.55 10.94
CA ILE A 112 -6.66 -12.64 10.54
C ILE A 112 -5.69 -13.01 11.67
N GLY A 113 -5.86 -12.46 12.87
CA GLY A 113 -4.92 -12.59 13.98
C GLY A 113 -3.53 -12.02 13.68
N GLY A 114 -3.42 -11.10 12.73
CA GLY A 114 -2.18 -10.40 12.40
C GLY A 114 -1.99 -9.19 13.30
N ILE A 115 -0.74 -8.88 13.66
CA ILE A 115 -0.41 -7.78 14.58
C ILE A 115 0.79 -7.02 14.02
N GLN A 116 0.75 -5.69 14.08
CA GLN A 116 1.84 -4.81 13.64
C GLN A 116 2.21 -5.09 12.16
N PRO A 117 1.35 -4.71 11.19
CA PRO A 117 1.75 -4.64 9.78
C PRO A 117 3.08 -3.89 9.62
N THR A 118 3.97 -4.43 8.79
CA THR A 118 5.30 -3.88 8.54
C THR A 118 5.66 -3.94 7.07
N GLY A 119 6.64 -3.14 6.67
CA GLY A 119 7.12 -3.07 5.29
C GLY A 119 6.10 -2.41 4.35
N ASN A 120 6.35 -2.53 3.05
CA ASN A 120 5.45 -2.07 2.00
C ASN A 120 4.29 -3.06 1.76
N MET A 121 3.26 -2.55 1.08
CA MET A 121 2.22 -3.35 0.46
C MET A 121 2.46 -3.35 -1.06
N VAL A 122 2.22 -4.48 -1.73
CA VAL A 122 2.41 -4.62 -3.18
C VAL A 122 1.12 -5.02 -3.87
N VAL A 123 0.91 -4.52 -5.09
CA VAL A 123 -0.20 -4.95 -5.95
C VAL A 123 0.27 -6.08 -6.85
N LEU A 124 -0.50 -7.16 -6.88
CA LEU A 124 -0.34 -8.27 -7.82
C LEU A 124 -1.73 -8.83 -8.16
N ASN A 125 -2.05 -8.95 -9.45
CA ASN A 125 -3.33 -9.48 -9.92
C ASN A 125 -4.57 -8.84 -9.26
N ASN A 126 -4.58 -7.50 -9.18
CA ASN A 126 -5.65 -6.69 -8.57
C ASN A 126 -5.90 -6.95 -7.07
N LYS A 127 -4.92 -7.54 -6.39
CA LYS A 127 -4.93 -7.79 -4.96
C LYS A 127 -3.71 -7.16 -4.33
N LEU A 128 -3.82 -6.83 -3.06
CA LEU A 128 -2.78 -6.17 -2.28
C LEU A 128 -2.21 -7.18 -1.31
N TYR A 129 -0.89 -7.29 -1.27
CA TYR A 129 -0.18 -8.23 -0.41
C TYR A 129 0.78 -7.49 0.51
N GLY A 130 0.91 -7.99 1.73
CA GLY A 130 1.82 -7.46 2.73
C GLY A 130 2.02 -8.46 3.85
N ALA A 131 2.80 -8.08 4.86
CA ALA A 131 3.02 -8.91 6.03
C ALA A 131 2.79 -8.15 7.34
N THR A 132 2.44 -8.90 8.38
CA THR A 132 2.47 -8.46 9.78
C THR A 132 3.68 -9.08 10.46
N ASN A 133 4.44 -8.30 11.24
CA ASN A 133 5.64 -8.82 11.89
C ASN A 133 5.33 -9.70 13.10
N LYS A 134 4.11 -9.63 13.63
CA LYS A 134 3.63 -10.38 14.79
C LYS A 134 2.23 -10.91 14.56
N GLY A 135 1.74 -11.64 15.57
CA GLY A 135 0.49 -12.38 15.50
C GLY A 135 0.68 -13.68 14.73
N GLY A 136 -0.42 -14.25 14.26
CA GLY A 136 -0.44 -15.58 13.68
C GLY A 136 -0.32 -16.69 14.73
N ALA A 137 -0.21 -17.92 14.26
CA ALA A 137 -0.30 -19.12 15.11
C ALA A 137 0.74 -19.17 16.26
N THR A 138 1.95 -18.65 16.02
CA THR A 138 3.06 -18.67 16.99
C THR A 138 3.62 -17.28 17.29
N SER A 139 2.86 -16.21 17.03
CA SER A 139 3.34 -14.82 17.12
C SER A 139 4.48 -14.45 16.16
N GLY A 140 4.77 -15.28 15.16
CA GLY A 140 5.84 -15.09 14.18
C GLY A 140 5.50 -14.13 13.04
N GLY A 141 4.23 -13.71 12.92
CA GLY A 141 3.76 -12.85 11.83
C GLY A 141 2.84 -13.57 10.85
N THR A 142 2.21 -12.80 9.95
CA THR A 142 1.34 -13.33 8.89
C THR A 142 1.66 -12.71 7.54
N LEU A 143 1.55 -13.47 6.45
CA LEU A 143 1.41 -12.94 5.10
C LEU A 143 -0.08 -12.80 4.82
N TYR A 144 -0.50 -11.63 4.34
CA TYR A 144 -1.90 -11.34 4.06
C TYR A 144 -2.15 -10.97 2.60
N GLU A 145 -3.38 -11.19 2.19
CA GLU A 145 -3.97 -10.73 0.93
C GLU A 145 -5.17 -9.84 1.27
N PHE A 146 -5.25 -8.67 0.64
CA PHE A 146 -6.38 -7.77 0.71
C PHE A 146 -6.97 -7.55 -0.68
N THR A 147 -8.29 -7.68 -0.80
CA THR A 147 -9.04 -7.45 -2.03
C THR A 147 -9.85 -6.15 -1.90
N PRO A 148 -9.44 -5.04 -2.57
CA PRO A 148 -10.09 -3.74 -2.40
C PRO A 148 -11.58 -3.72 -2.75
N PHE A 149 -11.98 -4.46 -3.79
CA PHE A 149 -13.36 -4.45 -4.30
C PHE A 149 -14.40 -4.93 -3.28
N ASN A 150 -14.10 -5.99 -2.53
CA ASN A 150 -15.01 -6.57 -1.54
C ASN A 150 -14.56 -6.34 -0.10
N ARG A 151 -13.49 -5.56 0.12
CA ARG A 151 -12.87 -5.31 1.44
C ARG A 151 -12.45 -6.59 2.17
N GLY A 152 -12.20 -7.67 1.43
CA GLY A 152 -11.80 -8.96 2.00
C GLY A 152 -10.33 -8.95 2.41
N LEU A 153 -10.06 -9.17 3.69
CA LEU A 153 -8.72 -9.45 4.21
C LEU A 153 -8.60 -10.94 4.52
N THR A 154 -7.55 -11.59 4.02
CA THR A 154 -7.36 -13.04 4.16
C THR A 154 -5.91 -13.35 4.52
N LYS A 155 -5.73 -14.26 5.48
CA LYS A 155 -4.41 -14.82 5.79
C LYS A 155 -3.99 -15.79 4.70
N LYS A 156 -2.76 -15.64 4.20
CA LYS A 156 -2.17 -16.53 3.20
C LYS A 156 -1.10 -17.44 3.77
N HIS A 157 -0.39 -17.00 4.81
CA HIS A 157 0.62 -17.79 5.50
C HIS A 157 0.76 -17.33 6.96
N ASP A 158 0.97 -18.28 7.86
CA ASP A 158 1.48 -18.02 9.21
C ASP A 158 3.01 -18.25 9.18
N PHE A 159 3.77 -17.24 9.58
CA PHE A 159 5.21 -17.35 9.74
C PHE A 159 5.52 -18.10 11.05
N LEU A 160 6.30 -19.18 10.96
CA LEU A 160 6.61 -20.11 12.05
C LEU A 160 8.13 -20.23 12.19
N ASN A 161 8.63 -20.64 13.36
CA ASN A 161 10.06 -20.69 13.68
C ASN A 161 10.97 -21.21 12.56
N ALA A 162 10.71 -22.43 12.07
CA ALA A 162 11.51 -23.03 11.00
C ALA A 162 11.21 -22.46 9.60
N SER A 163 10.01 -21.90 9.37
CA SER A 163 9.62 -21.29 8.09
C SER A 163 9.91 -19.80 7.99
N GLY A 164 10.48 -19.21 9.05
CA GLY A 164 10.81 -17.79 9.16
C GLY A 164 9.83 -17.06 10.08
N GLU A 165 10.35 -16.18 10.92
CA GLU A 165 9.57 -15.32 11.83
C GLU A 165 9.97 -13.84 11.69
N LEU A 166 9.08 -12.96 12.15
CA LEU A 166 9.25 -11.52 12.19
C LEU A 166 9.60 -10.95 10.81
N PRO A 167 8.72 -11.09 9.80
CA PRO A 167 8.92 -10.42 8.52
C PRO A 167 9.03 -8.91 8.76
N LYS A 168 10.16 -8.29 8.39
CA LYS A 168 10.42 -6.85 8.58
C LYS A 168 10.85 -6.12 7.30
N GLY A 169 11.05 -6.85 6.20
CA GLY A 169 11.48 -6.28 4.92
C GLY A 169 10.34 -5.89 4.00
N ASN A 170 10.69 -5.18 2.94
CA ASN A 170 9.78 -4.95 1.82
C ASN A 170 9.53 -6.26 1.06
N ILE A 171 8.30 -6.45 0.60
CA ILE A 171 7.92 -7.47 -0.35
C ILE A 171 8.22 -6.95 -1.77
N ALA A 172 8.85 -7.80 -2.57
CA ALA A 172 9.07 -7.60 -3.99
C ALA A 172 8.19 -8.54 -4.81
N VAL A 173 7.76 -8.08 -5.99
CA VAL A 173 7.01 -8.90 -6.95
C VAL A 173 7.94 -9.25 -8.11
N PHE A 174 8.07 -10.53 -8.41
CA PHE A 174 8.85 -11.00 -9.57
C PHE A 174 8.21 -12.26 -10.17
N ASN A 175 7.96 -12.24 -11.49
CA ASN A 175 7.33 -13.34 -12.23
C ASN A 175 6.03 -13.88 -11.59
N GLY A 176 5.17 -12.98 -11.13
CA GLY A 176 3.87 -13.33 -10.54
C GLY A 176 3.96 -13.93 -9.12
N LYS A 177 5.14 -13.87 -8.48
CA LYS A 177 5.37 -14.35 -7.12
C LYS A 177 5.84 -13.22 -6.22
N LEU A 178 5.66 -13.41 -4.92
CA LEU A 178 6.10 -12.49 -3.87
C LEU A 178 7.40 -12.99 -3.27
N TYR A 179 8.33 -12.09 -3.01
CA TYR A 179 9.58 -12.39 -2.33
C TYR A 179 9.76 -11.44 -1.15
N GLY A 180 10.18 -11.96 -0.02
CA GLY A 180 10.40 -11.16 1.18
C GLY A 180 11.41 -11.82 2.11
N THR A 181 11.64 -11.17 3.26
CA THR A 181 12.63 -11.62 4.23
C THR A 181 12.03 -11.75 5.63
N CYS A 182 12.51 -12.75 6.36
CA CYS A 182 12.26 -12.95 7.78
C CYS A 182 13.55 -12.70 8.56
N ASN A 183 13.45 -12.05 9.72
CA ASN A 183 14.61 -11.73 10.55
C ASN A 183 15.10 -12.91 11.39
N ILE A 184 14.22 -13.88 11.63
CA ILE A 184 14.49 -15.09 12.40
C ILE A 184 14.08 -16.29 11.54
N GLY A 185 14.75 -17.42 11.73
CA GLY A 185 14.50 -18.67 11.04
C GLY A 185 15.75 -19.22 10.35
N GLY A 186 15.60 -20.31 9.63
CA GLY A 186 16.71 -21.07 9.07
C GLY A 186 17.50 -21.84 10.13
N THR A 187 18.47 -22.63 9.69
CA THR A 187 19.23 -23.59 10.52
C THR A 187 19.90 -22.95 11.74
N ASN A 188 20.36 -21.70 11.61
CA ASN A 188 21.06 -20.98 12.68
C ASN A 188 20.24 -19.80 13.27
N GLY A 189 18.98 -19.64 12.86
CA GLY A 189 18.14 -18.51 13.31
C GLY A 189 18.54 -17.15 12.71
N GLY A 190 19.41 -17.11 11.70
CA GLY A 190 19.92 -15.88 11.06
C GLY A 190 18.91 -15.17 10.15
N GLY A 191 17.75 -15.79 9.91
CA GLY A 191 16.73 -15.28 8.99
C GLY A 191 16.74 -16.02 7.66
N LEU A 192 15.82 -15.61 6.79
CA LEU A 192 15.68 -16.24 5.47
C LEU A 192 15.04 -15.32 4.45
N VAL A 193 15.21 -15.69 3.18
CA VAL A 193 14.46 -15.18 2.04
C VAL A 193 13.39 -16.20 1.67
N TYR A 194 12.15 -15.74 1.53
CA TYR A 194 11.03 -16.57 1.11
C TYR A 194 10.48 -16.16 -0.24
N GLU A 195 9.81 -17.11 -0.89
CA GLU A 195 8.97 -16.94 -2.06
C GLU A 195 7.56 -17.40 -1.71
N PHE A 196 6.56 -16.63 -2.10
CA PHE A 196 5.15 -17.04 -2.05
C PHE A 196 4.53 -16.97 -3.43
N ASP A 197 3.97 -18.10 -3.87
CA ASP A 197 3.18 -18.23 -5.09
C ASP A 197 1.69 -18.07 -4.74
N PRO A 198 1.07 -16.92 -5.03
CA PRO A 198 -0.34 -16.70 -4.71
C PRO A 198 -1.30 -17.51 -5.59
N ALA A 199 -0.88 -17.96 -6.78
CA ALA A 199 -1.73 -18.75 -7.67
C ALA A 199 -1.98 -20.15 -7.10
N ASN A 200 -0.95 -20.74 -6.51
CA ASN A 200 -1.01 -22.08 -5.91
C ASN A 200 -1.08 -22.07 -4.38
N SER A 201 -0.98 -20.88 -3.76
CA SER A 201 -0.85 -20.70 -2.31
C SER A 201 0.30 -21.50 -1.71
N VAL A 202 1.47 -21.48 -2.39
CA VAL A 202 2.67 -22.22 -1.97
C VAL A 202 3.71 -21.26 -1.40
N TYR A 203 4.20 -21.57 -0.21
CA TYR A 203 5.32 -20.88 0.43
C TYR A 203 6.60 -21.71 0.28
N THR A 204 7.71 -21.08 -0.08
CA THR A 204 9.00 -21.75 -0.28
C THR A 204 10.13 -20.92 0.32
N ILE A 205 11.02 -21.55 1.09
CA ILE A 205 12.27 -20.94 1.53
C ILE A 205 13.24 -20.96 0.34
N LYS A 206 13.77 -19.79 -0.04
CA LYS A 206 14.71 -19.66 -1.15
C LYS A 206 16.16 -19.67 -0.69
N GLN A 207 16.43 -19.09 0.48
CA GLN A 207 17.75 -18.99 1.05
C GLN A 207 17.66 -18.77 2.56
N GLU A 208 18.44 -19.52 3.33
CA GLU A 208 18.69 -19.25 4.74
C GLU A 208 19.92 -18.33 4.88
N LEU A 209 19.95 -17.47 5.90
CA LEU A 209 21.01 -16.49 6.14
C LEU A 209 21.95 -16.90 7.28
#